data_AF-A0A1C4YGL7-F1
#
_entry.id   AF-A0A1C4YGL7-F1
#
_cell.length_a   1.000
_cell.length_b   1.000
_cell.length_c   1.000
_cell.angle_alpha   90.00
_cell.angle_beta   90.00
_cell.angle_gamma   90.00
#
_symmetry.space_group_name_H-M   'P 1'
#
loop_
_entity.id
_entity.type
_entity.pdbx_description
1 polymer ?
#
loop_
_entity_poly.entity_id
_entity_poly.type
_entity_poly.pdbx_seq_one_letter_code
_entity_poly.pdbx_strand_id
1 'polypeptide(L)'
;MAGPLLPPHGQALQSSCRRCRRRSREFSLGRWPAGELSRRIGPEQRSAEVRMKIDDRVEQLVRDTLHWAVKRKPAEFGDALRAFPDEASRLSALELLVAICGYTTVDLFGQRPSEGQVRALATDIAEGEGWSSVTIAEVADYIDAVLGGSRTLDTLPPERLVPLSFVVAANLLSSKPKAPGEWWFNYLDKVEAAIEAAG
;
A
#
# COMPACT_ATOMS: atom_id res chain seq x y z
N MET A 1 50.68 -41.19 -4.79
CA MET A 1 50.13 -40.53 -3.58
C MET A 1 49.61 -39.15 -4.00
N ALA A 2 48.29 -39.01 -4.10
CA ALA A 2 47.51 -37.79 -4.32
C ALA A 2 46.07 -38.22 -3.99
N GLY A 3 45.42 -37.80 -2.90
CA GLY A 3 44.88 -36.47 -2.63
C GLY A 3 43.34 -36.58 -2.70
N PRO A 4 42.56 -36.32 -1.63
CA PRO A 4 41.12 -36.58 -1.62
C PRO A 4 40.32 -35.46 -2.29
N LEU A 5 39.35 -35.83 -3.13
CA LEU A 5 38.38 -34.94 -3.77
C LEU A 5 37.19 -34.69 -2.83
N LEU A 6 36.92 -33.42 -2.56
CA LEU A 6 35.72 -32.91 -1.89
C LEU A 6 34.50 -32.92 -2.83
N PRO A 7 33.26 -32.90 -2.29
CA PRO A 7 32.02 -33.16 -3.03
C PRO A 7 31.40 -31.92 -3.68
N PRO A 8 30.54 -32.07 -4.71
CA PRO A 8 29.72 -30.98 -5.22
C PRO A 8 28.46 -30.74 -4.38
N HIS A 9 28.25 -29.48 -4.03
CA HIS A 9 27.00 -28.91 -3.52
C HIS A 9 25.88 -29.03 -4.57
N GLY A 10 24.67 -29.41 -4.16
CA GLY A 10 23.53 -29.50 -5.07
C GLY A 10 22.19 -29.66 -4.35
N GLN A 11 21.62 -28.51 -3.99
CA GLN A 11 20.19 -28.21 -3.82
C GLN A 11 19.41 -28.80 -2.63
N ALA A 12 19.04 -27.85 -1.77
CA ALA A 12 18.13 -27.97 -0.66
C ALA A 12 16.68 -27.76 -1.12
N LEU A 13 15.77 -28.50 -0.47
CA LEU A 13 14.42 -28.08 -0.07
C LEU A 13 13.39 -27.77 -1.17
N GLN A 14 12.85 -28.83 -1.78
CA GLN A 14 11.45 -28.85 -2.18
C GLN A 14 10.62 -29.48 -1.06
N SER A 15 10.20 -28.67 -0.08
CA SER A 15 9.25 -29.11 0.94
C SER A 15 8.42 -27.94 1.43
N SER A 16 7.10 -28.09 1.26
CA SER A 16 6.06 -27.47 2.07
C SER A 16 5.61 -26.05 1.69
N CYS A 17 4.50 -25.98 0.95
CA CYS A 17 3.43 -25.06 1.34
C CYS A 17 2.05 -25.57 0.84
N ARG A 18 1.61 -26.71 1.37
CA ARG A 18 0.22 -27.17 1.27
C ARG A 18 -0.44 -27.12 2.64
N ARG A 19 -0.59 -25.92 3.22
CA ARG A 19 -1.49 -25.68 4.36
C ARG A 19 -1.63 -24.19 4.66
N CYS A 20 -2.58 -23.53 4.00
CA CYS A 20 -3.21 -22.31 4.52
C CYS A 20 -4.56 -22.00 3.84
N ARG A 21 -5.35 -23.03 3.50
CA ARG A 21 -6.78 -22.87 3.20
C ARG A 21 -7.58 -23.11 4.49
N ARG A 22 -7.97 -22.03 5.17
CA ARG A 22 -9.23 -21.85 5.95
C ARG A 22 -9.03 -20.84 7.08
N ARG A 23 -9.44 -19.59 6.83
CA ARG A 23 -10.30 -18.77 7.72
C ARG A 23 -10.61 -17.43 7.03
N SER A 24 -11.46 -17.49 6.01
CA SER A 24 -12.28 -16.32 5.65
C SER A 24 -13.31 -16.16 6.76
N ARG A 25 -13.07 -15.21 7.67
CA ARG A 25 -14.17 -14.57 8.40
C ARG A 25 -14.41 -13.26 7.68
N GLU A 26 -15.62 -13.11 7.16
CA GLU A 26 -16.12 -11.91 6.53
C GLU A 26 -15.96 -10.74 7.50
N PHE A 27 -15.12 -9.78 7.10
CA PHE A 27 -14.95 -8.52 7.79
C PHE A 27 -16.13 -7.63 7.40
N SER A 28 -17.14 -7.53 8.26
CA SER A 28 -18.14 -6.45 8.18
C SER A 28 -17.47 -5.15 8.63
N LEU A 29 -16.85 -4.45 7.69
CA LEU A 29 -16.43 -3.08 7.86
C LEU A 29 -17.68 -2.20 7.70
N GLY A 30 -17.99 -1.37 8.71
CA GLY A 30 -19.16 -0.47 8.67
C GLY A 30 -19.16 0.40 7.41
N ARG A 31 -20.34 0.80 6.93
CA ARG A 31 -20.56 1.49 5.65
C ARG A 31 -19.57 2.65 5.40
N TRP A 32 -18.76 2.53 4.34
CA TRP A 32 -17.79 3.54 3.86
C TRP A 32 -18.33 4.30 2.64
N PRO A 33 -17.88 5.53 2.37
CA PRO A 33 -18.51 6.41 1.38
C PRO A 33 -17.80 6.30 0.03
N ALA A 34 -18.44 5.65 -0.94
CA ALA A 34 -18.06 5.72 -2.36
C ALA A 34 -18.54 7.01 -3.06
N GLY A 35 -19.47 7.75 -2.43
CA GLY A 35 -20.36 8.65 -3.17
C GLY A 35 -20.01 10.14 -3.15
N GLU A 36 -18.90 10.53 -2.52
CA GLU A 36 -18.67 11.95 -2.16
C GLU A 36 -17.34 12.54 -2.62
N LEU A 37 -16.45 11.75 -3.23
CA LEU A 37 -15.23 12.24 -3.90
C LEU A 37 -15.55 13.19 -5.08
N SER A 38 -16.69 13.02 -5.74
CA SER A 38 -17.07 13.79 -6.94
C SER A 38 -17.74 15.15 -6.65
N ARG A 39 -18.19 15.46 -5.43
CA ARG A 39 -19.07 16.63 -5.19
C ARG A 39 -18.38 17.90 -4.68
N ARG A 40 -17.06 17.90 -4.46
CA ARG A 40 -16.34 19.08 -3.91
C ARG A 40 -15.37 19.79 -4.86
N ILE A 41 -15.15 19.33 -6.08
CA ILE A 41 -14.22 19.99 -7.02
C ILE A 41 -15.02 20.72 -8.11
N GLY A 42 -15.57 21.88 -7.75
CA GLY A 42 -16.11 22.85 -8.70
C GLY A 42 -15.00 23.59 -9.46
N PRO A 43 -15.29 24.15 -10.66
CA PRO A 43 -14.28 24.75 -11.53
C PRO A 43 -13.66 26.09 -11.06
N GLU A 44 -14.01 26.60 -9.87
CA GLU A 44 -13.52 27.88 -9.33
C GLU A 44 -12.19 27.80 -8.55
N GLN A 45 -11.64 26.61 -8.26
CA GLN A 45 -10.37 26.48 -7.53
C GLN A 45 -9.15 26.19 -8.44
N ARG A 46 -9.00 26.92 -9.54
CA ARG A 46 -7.83 26.78 -10.44
C ARG A 46 -6.63 27.68 -10.10
N SER A 47 -6.59 28.34 -8.93
CA SER A 47 -5.45 29.19 -8.55
C SER A 47 -5.12 29.24 -7.06
N ALA A 48 -5.49 28.21 -6.29
CA ALA A 48 -4.85 27.94 -5.01
C ALA A 48 -3.93 26.73 -5.23
N GLU A 49 -2.62 26.93 -5.14
CA GLU A 49 -1.68 25.84 -4.86
C GLU A 49 -2.21 25.15 -3.58
N VAL A 50 -2.83 23.98 -3.75
CA VAL A 50 -3.26 23.16 -2.62
C VAL A 50 -2.01 22.49 -2.09
N ARG A 51 -1.28 23.22 -1.24
CA ARG A 51 -0.29 22.62 -0.36
C ARG A 51 -0.99 21.53 0.43
N MET A 52 -0.66 20.28 0.15
CA MET A 52 -1.19 19.15 0.91
C MET A 52 -0.57 19.20 2.30
N LYS A 53 -1.19 19.97 3.21
CA LYS A 53 -0.80 20.01 4.60
C LYS A 53 -1.48 18.84 5.30
N ILE A 54 -0.71 17.81 5.62
CA ILE A 54 -1.21 16.61 6.29
C ILE A 54 -1.60 17.01 7.72
N ASP A 55 -2.75 16.53 8.19
CA ASP A 55 -3.16 16.69 9.59
C ASP A 55 -2.34 15.71 10.45
N ASP A 56 -1.56 16.23 11.40
CA ASP A 56 -0.67 15.45 12.30
C ASP A 56 -1.38 14.25 12.96
N ARG A 57 -2.67 14.39 13.30
CA ARG A 57 -3.46 13.31 13.90
C ARG A 57 -3.78 12.22 12.89
N VAL A 58 -4.09 12.59 11.65
CA VAL A 58 -4.32 11.64 10.56
C VAL A 58 -3.02 10.93 10.20
N GLU A 59 -1.91 11.66 10.15
CA GLU A 59 -0.58 11.11 9.89
C GLU A 59 -0.22 10.02 10.90
N GLN A 60 -0.41 10.29 12.20
CA GLN A 60 -0.14 9.30 13.24
C GLN A 60 -1.01 8.04 13.08
N LEU A 61 -2.30 8.20 12.78
CA LEU A 61 -3.20 7.06 12.54
C LEU A 61 -2.78 6.25 11.31
N VAL A 62 -2.34 6.92 10.24
CA VAL A 62 -1.81 6.27 9.04
C VAL A 62 -0.53 5.50 9.36
N ARG A 63 0.41 6.11 10.09
CA ARG A 63 1.67 5.46 10.53
C ARG A 63 1.40 4.24 11.40
N ASP A 64 0.50 4.35 12.37
CA ASP A 64 0.13 3.23 13.25
C ASP A 64 -0.55 2.10 12.47
N THR A 65 -1.41 2.43 11.51
CA THR A 65 -2.09 1.43 10.68
C THR A 65 -1.12 0.74 9.71
N LEU A 66 -0.23 1.50 9.07
CA LEU A 66 0.86 0.97 8.25
C LEU A 66 1.79 0.08 9.05
N HIS A 67 2.08 0.43 10.31
CA HIS A 67 2.90 -0.39 11.18
C HIS A 67 2.35 -1.82 11.34
N TRP A 68 1.04 -1.96 11.54
CA TRP A 68 0.40 -3.28 11.66
C TRP A 68 0.29 -4.01 10.33
N ALA A 69 0.10 -3.29 9.22
CA ALA A 69 0.14 -3.86 7.88
C ALA A 69 1.54 -4.42 7.54
N VAL A 70 2.61 -3.65 7.79
CA VAL A 70 4.00 -4.10 7.58
C VAL A 70 4.33 -5.30 8.47
N LYS A 71 3.84 -5.33 9.71
CA LYS A 71 4.02 -6.48 10.62
C LYS A 71 3.14 -7.68 10.28
N ARG A 72 2.23 -7.56 9.31
CA ARG A 72 1.29 -8.60 8.87
C ARG A 72 0.46 -9.14 10.04
N LYS A 73 -0.16 -8.22 10.78
CA LYS A 73 -0.95 -8.49 12.00
C LYS A 73 -2.43 -8.19 11.74
N PRO A 74 -3.24 -9.16 11.26
CA PRO A 74 -4.57 -8.88 10.74
C PRO A 74 -5.56 -8.34 11.78
N ALA A 75 -5.46 -8.78 13.04
CA ALA A 75 -6.36 -8.33 14.10
C ALA A 75 -6.05 -6.88 14.48
N GLU A 76 -4.79 -6.60 14.77
CA GLU A 76 -4.28 -5.28 15.13
C GLU A 76 -4.45 -4.27 13.99
N PHE A 77 -4.25 -4.71 12.74
CA PHE A 77 -4.54 -3.92 11.55
C PHE A 77 -6.03 -3.58 11.45
N GLY A 78 -6.91 -4.56 11.67
CA GLY A 78 -8.36 -4.33 11.69
C GLY A 78 -8.79 -3.37 12.81
N ASP A 79 -8.17 -3.45 13.99
CA ASP A 79 -8.42 -2.54 15.11
C ASP A 79 -7.92 -1.12 14.80
N ALA A 80 -6.75 -0.98 14.18
CA ALA A 80 -6.20 0.30 13.74
C ALA A 80 -7.08 0.98 12.67
N LEU A 81 -7.62 0.22 11.71
CA LEU A 81 -8.59 0.75 10.74
C LEU A 81 -9.87 1.29 11.40
N ARG A 82 -10.28 0.74 12.55
CA ARG A 82 -11.45 1.23 13.30
C ARG A 82 -11.14 2.44 14.19
N ALA A 83 -9.86 2.76 14.41
CA ALA A 83 -9.44 3.90 15.24
C ALA A 83 -9.67 5.26 14.55
N PHE A 84 -9.93 5.27 13.23
CA PHE A 84 -10.25 6.49 12.52
C PHE A 84 -11.61 7.06 12.96
N PRO A 85 -11.64 8.28 13.53
CA PRO A 85 -12.80 8.80 14.27
C PRO A 85 -14.02 9.08 13.40
N ASP A 86 -13.82 9.39 12.13
CA ASP A 86 -14.87 9.89 11.25
C ASP A 86 -14.52 9.65 9.78
N GLU A 87 -15.43 10.04 8.91
CA GLU A 87 -15.28 9.90 7.47
C GLU A 87 -14.19 10.81 6.88
N ALA A 88 -14.07 12.03 7.39
CA ALA A 88 -13.12 13.01 6.88
C ALA A 88 -11.67 12.53 7.09
N SER A 89 -11.35 12.04 8.28
CA SER A 89 -10.03 11.47 8.61
C SER A 89 -9.68 10.25 7.74
N ARG A 90 -10.69 9.48 7.31
CA ARG A 90 -10.53 8.29 6.45
C ARG A 90 -10.28 8.69 5.00
N LEU A 91 -10.94 9.75 4.53
CA LEU A 91 -10.68 10.34 3.23
C LEU A 91 -9.27 10.93 3.18
N SER A 92 -8.88 11.71 4.18
CA SER A 92 -7.52 12.27 4.27
C SER A 92 -6.45 11.19 4.34
N ALA A 93 -6.70 10.10 5.07
CA ALA A 93 -5.81 8.94 5.07
C ALA A 93 -5.68 8.29 3.69
N LEU A 94 -6.80 8.14 2.97
CA LEU A 94 -6.80 7.59 1.61
C LEU A 94 -6.02 8.50 0.65
N GLU A 95 -6.23 9.81 0.70
CA GLU A 95 -5.50 10.79 -0.12
C GLU A 95 -3.98 10.67 0.11
N LEU A 96 -3.56 10.59 1.37
CA LEU A 96 -2.16 10.38 1.74
C LEU A 96 -1.62 9.04 1.21
N LEU A 97 -2.37 7.95 1.38
CA LEU A 97 -1.95 6.62 0.90
C LEU A 97 -1.85 6.55 -0.62
N VAL A 98 -2.75 7.22 -1.35
CA VAL A 98 -2.69 7.34 -2.81
C VAL A 98 -1.43 8.10 -3.23
N ALA A 99 -1.12 9.22 -2.58
CA ALA A 99 0.09 9.98 -2.84
C ALA A 99 1.36 9.15 -2.55
N ILE A 100 1.41 8.46 -1.41
CA ILE A 100 2.50 7.54 -1.05
C ILE A 100 2.66 6.44 -2.10
N CYS A 101 1.58 5.74 -2.47
CA CYS A 101 1.61 4.65 -3.44
C CYS A 101 2.08 5.16 -4.82
N GLY A 102 1.59 6.32 -5.26
CA GLY A 102 1.97 6.90 -6.54
C GLY A 102 3.45 7.26 -6.57
N TYR A 103 3.92 7.99 -5.54
CA TYR A 103 5.33 8.36 -5.41
C TYR A 103 6.23 7.13 -5.37
N THR A 104 5.96 6.19 -4.46
CA THR A 104 6.81 5.01 -4.26
C THR A 104 6.81 4.07 -5.46
N THR A 105 5.69 3.96 -6.19
CA THR A 105 5.63 3.18 -7.44
C THR A 105 6.51 3.82 -8.52
N VAL A 106 6.40 5.13 -8.74
CA VAL A 106 7.24 5.83 -9.72
C VAL A 106 8.71 5.78 -9.31
N ASP A 107 9.02 5.97 -8.04
CA ASP A 107 10.39 5.86 -7.50
C ASP A 107 10.94 4.42 -7.61
N LEU A 108 10.12 3.38 -7.56
CA LEU A 108 10.54 2.00 -7.76
C LEU A 108 10.99 1.73 -9.20
N PHE A 109 10.28 2.28 -10.19
CA PHE A 109 10.56 2.06 -11.61
C PHE A 109 11.41 3.17 -12.25
N GLY A 110 11.63 4.28 -11.57
CA GLY A 110 12.28 5.50 -12.08
C GLY A 110 11.45 6.27 -13.11
N GLN A 111 10.27 5.78 -13.45
CA GLN A 111 9.31 6.33 -14.42
C GLN A 111 7.94 5.70 -14.19
N ARG A 112 6.92 6.12 -14.95
CA ARG A 112 5.62 5.46 -14.95
C ARG A 112 5.78 4.02 -15.47
N PRO A 113 5.39 2.98 -14.71
CA PRO A 113 5.49 1.60 -15.16
C PRO A 113 4.55 1.32 -16.34
N SER A 114 4.96 0.37 -17.19
CA SER A 114 4.10 -0.25 -18.19
C SER A 114 3.07 -1.19 -17.55
N GLU A 115 2.01 -1.51 -18.28
CA GLU A 115 0.97 -2.45 -17.84
C GLU A 115 1.54 -3.82 -17.42
N GLY A 116 2.58 -4.31 -18.13
CA GLY A 116 3.28 -5.54 -17.77
C GLY A 116 4.04 -5.43 -16.44
N GLN A 117 4.65 -4.28 -16.15
CA GLN A 117 5.32 -4.01 -14.89
C GLN A 117 4.32 -3.86 -13.73
N VAL A 118 3.18 -3.22 -13.97
CA VAL A 118 2.08 -3.13 -12.98
C VAL A 118 1.57 -4.51 -12.63
N ARG A 119 1.32 -5.39 -13.62
CA ARG A 119 0.88 -6.76 -13.36
C ARG A 119 1.91 -7.60 -12.61
N ALA A 120 3.20 -7.44 -12.93
CA ALA A 120 4.28 -8.12 -12.20
C ALA A 120 4.32 -7.66 -10.73
N LEU A 121 4.31 -6.35 -10.49
CA LEU A 121 4.28 -5.79 -9.14
C LEU A 121 3.03 -6.23 -8.37
N ALA A 122 1.86 -6.24 -9.01
CA ALA A 122 0.63 -6.70 -8.40
C ALA A 122 0.67 -8.19 -8.00
N THR A 123 1.37 -9.01 -8.80
CA THR A 123 1.62 -10.41 -8.47
C THR A 123 2.51 -10.53 -7.23
N ASP A 124 3.64 -9.84 -7.22
CA ASP A 124 4.58 -9.85 -6.09
C ASP A 124 3.91 -9.38 -4.78
N ILE A 125 3.10 -8.31 -4.84
CA ILE A 125 2.35 -7.80 -3.70
C ILE A 125 1.30 -8.81 -3.24
N ALA A 126 0.45 -9.32 -4.14
CA ALA A 126 -0.62 -10.23 -3.73
C ALA A 126 -0.08 -11.55 -3.15
N GLU A 127 1.03 -12.06 -3.69
CA GLU A 127 1.70 -13.25 -3.14
C GLU A 127 2.39 -12.95 -1.80
N GLY A 128 3.08 -11.82 -1.70
CA GLY A 128 3.75 -11.38 -0.47
C GLY A 128 2.78 -11.07 0.67
N GLU A 129 1.61 -10.53 0.34
CA GLU A 129 0.59 -10.08 1.28
C GLU A 129 -0.57 -11.07 1.46
N GLY A 130 -0.31 -12.38 1.28
CA GLY A 130 -1.29 -13.45 1.45
C GLY A 130 -1.88 -13.63 2.86
N TRP A 131 -1.45 -12.83 3.84
CA TRP A 131 -2.13 -12.69 5.13
C TRP A 131 -3.40 -11.83 5.03
N SER A 132 -3.49 -10.99 4.01
CA SER A 132 -4.66 -10.20 3.63
C SER A 132 -5.48 -10.95 2.58
N SER A 133 -6.66 -10.43 2.25
CA SER A 133 -7.51 -11.01 1.18
C SER A 133 -7.34 -10.34 -0.17
N VAL A 134 -6.27 -9.55 -0.38
CA VAL A 134 -6.09 -8.81 -1.64
C VAL A 134 -5.75 -9.76 -2.78
N THR A 135 -6.31 -9.48 -3.95
CA THR A 135 -6.06 -10.24 -5.18
C THR A 135 -5.14 -9.49 -6.13
N ILE A 136 -4.51 -10.22 -7.05
CA ILE A 136 -3.65 -9.63 -8.10
C ILE A 136 -4.44 -8.58 -8.90
N ALA A 137 -5.69 -8.87 -9.24
CA ALA A 137 -6.55 -7.96 -9.99
C ALA A 137 -6.82 -6.66 -9.20
N GLU A 138 -7.23 -6.76 -7.93
CA GLU A 138 -7.46 -5.59 -7.09
C GLU A 138 -6.22 -4.71 -6.97
N VAL A 139 -5.04 -5.31 -6.78
CA VAL A 139 -3.78 -4.56 -6.66
C VAL A 139 -3.42 -3.88 -7.98
N ALA A 140 -3.54 -4.58 -9.11
CA ALA A 140 -3.26 -4.01 -10.42
C ALA A 140 -4.20 -2.83 -10.74
N ASP A 141 -5.51 -3.01 -10.57
CA ASP A 141 -6.51 -1.97 -10.80
C ASP A 141 -6.27 -0.76 -9.89
N TYR A 142 -5.87 -0.99 -8.64
CA TYR A 142 -5.52 0.08 -7.71
C TYR A 142 -4.28 0.85 -8.14
N ILE A 143 -3.19 0.17 -8.52
CA ILE A 143 -1.96 0.84 -8.97
C ILE A 143 -2.22 1.63 -10.25
N ASP A 144 -2.95 1.07 -11.21
CA ASP A 144 -3.33 1.77 -12.43
C ASP A 144 -4.21 2.98 -12.13
N ALA A 145 -5.14 2.87 -11.19
CA ALA A 145 -5.98 3.99 -10.77
C ALA A 145 -5.18 5.10 -10.08
N VAL A 146 -4.24 4.76 -9.19
CA VAL A 146 -3.33 5.71 -8.54
C VAL A 146 -2.49 6.46 -9.59
N LEU A 147 -1.92 5.75 -10.56
CA LEU A 147 -1.10 6.35 -11.62
C LEU A 147 -1.92 7.09 -12.69
N GLY A 148 -3.20 6.75 -12.84
CA GLY A 148 -4.16 7.41 -13.71
C GLY A 148 -4.76 8.68 -13.10
N GLY A 149 -4.65 8.86 -11.78
CA GLY A 149 -5.21 9.98 -11.03
C GLY A 149 -6.58 9.68 -10.41
N SER A 150 -6.98 10.52 -9.44
CA SER A 150 -8.05 10.22 -8.46
C SER A 150 -9.41 9.84 -9.05
N ARG A 151 -9.77 10.33 -10.24
CA ARG A 151 -11.04 9.99 -10.93
C ARG A 151 -11.19 8.50 -11.25
N THR A 152 -10.09 7.76 -11.28
CA THR A 152 -10.08 6.32 -11.56
C THR A 152 -10.28 5.49 -10.29
N LEU A 153 -10.11 6.09 -9.10
CA LEU A 153 -10.31 5.38 -7.83
C LEU A 153 -11.81 5.19 -7.51
N ASP A 154 -12.68 6.03 -8.09
CA ASP A 154 -14.14 5.94 -7.95
C ASP A 154 -14.73 4.65 -8.55
N THR A 155 -13.97 3.93 -9.38
CA THR A 155 -14.42 2.66 -9.98
C THR A 155 -14.15 1.44 -9.10
N LEU A 156 -13.37 1.60 -8.01
CA LEU A 156 -13.06 0.52 -7.07
C LEU A 156 -14.11 0.44 -5.96
N PRO A 157 -14.42 -0.76 -5.43
CA PRO A 157 -15.33 -0.89 -4.30
C PRO A 157 -14.81 -0.11 -3.08
N PRO A 158 -15.56 0.88 -2.55
CA PRO A 158 -15.07 1.79 -1.50
C PRO A 158 -14.69 1.06 -0.21
N GLU A 159 -15.42 -0.01 0.10
CA GLU A 159 -15.22 -0.83 1.30
C GLU A 159 -13.88 -1.58 1.28
N ARG A 160 -13.30 -1.74 0.09
CA ARG A 160 -12.03 -2.43 -0.14
C ARG A 160 -10.89 -1.46 -0.36
N LEU A 161 -11.18 -0.24 -0.81
CA LEU A 161 -10.19 0.73 -1.22
C LEU A 161 -9.23 1.14 -0.09
N VAL A 162 -9.76 1.47 1.10
CA VAL A 162 -8.93 1.87 2.24
C VAL A 162 -8.03 0.72 2.72
N PRO A 163 -8.55 -0.48 3.06
CA PRO A 163 -7.68 -1.60 3.43
C PRO A 163 -6.65 -1.97 2.35
N LEU A 164 -7.04 -1.96 1.07
CA LEU A 164 -6.16 -2.23 -0.06
C LEU A 164 -5.02 -1.20 -0.14
N SER A 165 -5.34 0.09 -0.02
CA SER A 165 -4.34 1.17 -0.07
C SER A 165 -3.28 1.03 1.02
N PHE A 166 -3.67 0.64 2.24
CA PHE A 166 -2.73 0.34 3.32
C PHE A 166 -1.84 -0.87 3.04
N VAL A 167 -2.42 -1.97 2.53
CA VAL A 167 -1.66 -3.18 2.21
C VAL A 167 -0.63 -2.91 1.11
N VAL A 168 -1.04 -2.22 0.05
CA VAL A 168 -0.16 -1.84 -1.07
C VAL A 168 0.93 -0.89 -0.60
N ALA A 169 0.58 0.18 0.13
CA ALA A 169 1.56 1.12 0.66
C ALA A 169 2.56 0.43 1.62
N ALA A 170 2.09 -0.40 2.53
CA ALA A 170 2.94 -1.15 3.45
C ALA A 170 3.93 -2.06 2.71
N ASN A 171 3.49 -2.76 1.67
CA ASN A 171 4.38 -3.56 0.85
C ASN A 171 5.41 -2.68 0.13
N LEU A 172 5.00 -1.62 -0.58
CA LEU A 172 5.91 -0.73 -1.32
C LEU A 172 6.97 -0.11 -0.41
N LEU A 173 6.57 0.40 0.77
CA LEU A 173 7.47 1.00 1.75
C LEU A 173 8.44 -0.02 2.35
N SER A 174 7.97 -1.25 2.64
CA SER A 174 8.79 -2.29 3.26
C SER A 174 9.73 -2.98 2.26
N SER A 175 9.36 -3.09 0.98
CA SER A 175 10.11 -3.78 -0.08
C SER A 175 11.33 -3.01 -0.58
N LYS A 176 11.41 -1.68 -0.37
CA LYS A 176 12.58 -0.88 -0.75
C LYS A 176 13.85 -1.34 0.00
N PRO A 177 15.00 -1.51 -0.67
CA PRO A 177 16.28 -1.71 0.00
C PRO A 177 16.55 -0.56 0.98
N LYS A 178 17.05 -0.91 2.17
CA LYS A 178 17.30 0.03 3.28
C LYS A 178 18.77 -0.03 3.68
N ALA A 179 19.34 1.10 4.07
CA ALA A 179 20.66 1.10 4.68
C ALA A 179 20.61 0.39 6.06
N PRO A 180 21.75 -0.12 6.56
CA PRO A 180 21.80 -0.68 7.92
C PRO A 180 21.29 0.33 8.96
N GLY A 181 20.29 -0.09 9.74
CA GLY A 181 19.64 0.76 10.74
C GLY A 181 18.46 1.59 10.24
N GLU A 182 18.21 1.64 8.93
CA GLU A 182 16.99 2.25 8.38
C GLU A 182 15.82 1.25 8.35
N TRP A 183 14.63 1.79 8.59
CA TRP A 183 13.37 1.08 8.58
C TRP A 183 12.42 1.69 7.55
N TRP A 184 11.28 1.06 7.32
CA TRP A 184 10.28 1.54 6.34
C TRP A 184 9.77 2.94 6.66
N PHE A 185 9.68 3.33 7.95
CA PHE A 185 9.21 4.66 8.35
C PHE A 185 10.22 5.76 7.97
N ASN A 186 11.53 5.47 7.94
CA ASN A 186 12.52 6.44 7.48
C ASN A 186 12.33 6.80 5.99
N TYR A 187 11.83 5.85 5.21
CA TYR A 187 11.49 6.09 3.81
C TYR A 187 10.13 6.80 3.69
N LEU A 188 9.16 6.46 4.55
CA LEU A 188 7.90 7.20 4.63
C LEU A 188 8.16 8.68 4.91
N ASP A 189 9.03 9.03 5.86
CA ASP A 189 9.37 10.43 6.16
C ASP A 189 9.93 11.17 4.93
N LYS A 190 10.75 10.48 4.11
CA LYS A 190 11.29 11.03 2.85
C LYS A 190 10.18 11.26 1.82
N VAL A 191 9.23 10.32 1.73
CA VAL A 191 8.08 10.40 0.81
C VAL A 191 7.13 11.53 1.24
N GLU A 192 6.80 11.63 2.52
CA GLU A 192 5.97 12.70 3.09
C GLU A 192 6.59 14.07 2.82
N ALA A 193 7.88 14.26 3.12
CA ALA A 193 8.59 15.50 2.83
C ALA A 193 8.60 15.86 1.33
N ALA A 194 8.74 14.87 0.45
CA ALA A 194 8.70 15.09 -1.00
C ALA A 194 7.29 15.49 -1.49
N ILE A 195 6.24 14.90 -0.91
CA ILE A 195 4.86 15.25 -1.23
C ILE A 195 4.54 16.68 -0.75
N GLU A 196 4.94 17.04 0.47
CA GLU A 196 4.76 18.39 1.01
C GLU A 196 5.51 19.45 0.19
N ALA A 197 6.68 19.11 -0.37
CA ALA A 197 7.46 20.02 -1.21
C ALA A 197 6.88 20.22 -2.62
N ALA A 198 6.08 19.27 -3.11
CA ALA A 198 5.47 19.31 -4.44
C ALA A 198 4.09 20.00 -4.46
N GLY A 199 3.50 20.26 -3.29
CA GLY A 199 2.23 20.96 -3.10
C GLY A 199 2.38 22.44 -2.78
#